data_AF-A0A9W9ZGU4-F1
#
_entry.id   AF-A0A9W9ZGU4-F1
#
_cell.length_a   1.000
_cell.length_b   1.000
_cell.length_c   1.000
_cell.angle_alpha   90.00
_cell.angle_beta   90.00
_cell.angle_gamma   90.00
#
_symmetry.space_group_name_H-M   'P 1'
#
loop_
_entity.id
_entity.type
_entity.pdbx_description
1 polymer ?
#
loop_
_entity_poly.entity_id
_entity_poly.type
_entity_poly.pdbx_seq_one_letter_code
_entity_poly.pdbx_strand_id
1 'polypeptide(L)'
;MKGLLNRLSEGNMSVISNEIENIYIHNSRNDINKILSNLILTSCVSVSLMPEKLLMEHTMVLAILSSHIGTEVAAFFVERLAELFDHLHKDSHRQGKECANVVALFAHLYNFKIIHCCLIYDIIRRLADSFTGQDVELLLLPSKKYWSRN
;
A
#
# COMPACT_ATOMS: atom_id res chain seq x y z
N MET A 1 1.75 -17.30 6.70
CA MET A 1 1.88 -15.92 6.17
C MET A 1 1.16 -14.86 7.01
N LYS A 2 -0.17 -14.95 7.26
CA LYS A 2 -0.91 -13.93 8.06
C LYS A 2 -0.27 -13.59 9.42
N GLY A 3 0.15 -14.61 10.17
CA GLY A 3 0.84 -14.39 11.46
C GLY A 3 2.20 -13.70 11.34
N LEU A 4 2.88 -13.82 10.19
CA LEU A 4 4.15 -13.13 9.94
C LEU A 4 3.90 -11.64 9.70
N LEU A 5 2.97 -11.31 8.80
CA LEU A 5 2.61 -9.92 8.49
C LEU A 5 2.06 -9.16 9.70
N ASN A 6 1.31 -9.83 10.58
CA ASN A 6 0.78 -9.21 11.79
C ASN A 6 1.85 -8.89 12.85
N ARG A 7 3.00 -9.56 12.80
CA ARG A 7 4.12 -9.37 13.74
C ARG A 7 5.23 -8.51 13.14
N LEU A 8 5.00 -8.01 11.94
CA LEU A 8 5.96 -7.26 11.15
C LEU A 8 6.33 -5.97 11.88
N SER A 9 7.64 -5.77 12.02
CA SER A 9 8.23 -4.62 12.68
C SER A 9 9.62 -4.39 12.10
N GLU A 10 10.19 -3.20 12.32
CA GLU A 10 11.56 -2.90 11.92
C GLU A 10 12.57 -3.95 12.42
N GLY A 11 12.45 -4.39 13.68
CA GLY A 11 13.39 -5.32 14.32
C GLY A 11 13.35 -6.76 13.81
N ASN A 12 12.28 -7.17 13.12
CA ASN A 12 12.15 -8.53 12.56
C ASN A 12 11.86 -8.55 11.06
N MET A 13 12.03 -7.40 10.39
CA MET A 13 11.80 -7.19 8.96
C MET A 13 12.55 -8.20 8.09
N SER A 14 13.86 -8.35 8.32
CA SER A 14 14.72 -9.27 7.56
C SER A 14 14.30 -10.73 7.76
N VAL A 15 14.05 -11.13 9.01
CA VAL A 15 13.62 -12.50 9.36
C VAL A 15 12.30 -12.85 8.68
N ILE A 16 11.29 -11.98 8.79
CA ILE A 16 9.97 -12.21 8.20
C ILE A 16 10.03 -12.21 6.68
N SER A 17 10.80 -11.32 6.06
CA SER A 17 10.95 -11.28 4.60
C SER A 17 11.56 -12.58 4.08
N ASN A 18 12.62 -13.08 4.72
CA ASN A 18 13.24 -14.36 4.37
C ASN A 18 12.28 -15.55 4.53
N GLU A 19 11.46 -15.56 5.59
CA GLU A 19 10.43 -16.59 5.75
C GLU A 19 9.38 -16.54 4.64
N ILE A 20 8.96 -15.34 4.22
CA ILE A 20 8.01 -15.18 3.11
C ILE A 20 8.66 -15.62 1.79
N GLU A 21 9.92 -15.28 1.54
CA GLU A 21 10.68 -15.74 0.36
C GLU A 21 10.77 -17.27 0.31
N ASN A 22 11.03 -17.92 1.44
CA ASN A 22 10.99 -19.38 1.52
C ASN A 22 9.61 -19.96 1.17
N ILE A 23 8.52 -19.28 1.53
CA ILE A 23 7.17 -19.68 1.12
C ILE A 23 7.02 -19.55 -0.40
N TYR A 24 7.56 -18.49 -1.02
CA TYR A 24 7.54 -18.32 -2.48
C TYR A 24 8.28 -19.42 -3.24
N ILE A 25 9.36 -19.98 -2.68
CA ILE A 25 10.12 -21.07 -3.32
C ILE A 25 9.30 -22.36 -3.44
N HIS A 26 8.44 -22.64 -2.46
CA HIS A 26 7.73 -23.92 -2.35
C HIS A 26 6.29 -23.87 -2.89
N ASN A 27 5.84 -22.73 -3.40
CA ASN A 27 4.45 -22.51 -3.79
C ASN A 27 4.34 -21.73 -5.12
N SER A 28 3.16 -21.77 -5.73
CA SER A 28 2.86 -20.98 -6.93
C SER A 28 2.99 -19.48 -6.63
N ARG A 29 3.84 -18.76 -7.41
CA ARG A 29 4.00 -17.30 -7.27
C ARG A 29 2.68 -16.55 -7.37
N ASN A 30 1.78 -17.00 -8.25
CA ASN A 30 0.47 -16.37 -8.43
C ASN A 30 -0.39 -16.45 -7.17
N ASP A 31 -0.43 -17.63 -6.53
CA ASP A 31 -1.22 -17.83 -5.32
C ASP A 31 -0.65 -17.03 -4.16
N ILE A 32 0.68 -17.01 -4.03
CA ILE A 32 1.34 -16.22 -2.98
C ILE A 32 1.15 -14.71 -3.22
N ASN A 33 1.26 -14.22 -4.46
CA ASN A 33 0.99 -12.81 -4.78
C ASN A 33 -0.44 -12.39 -4.39
N LYS A 34 -1.43 -13.24 -4.69
CA LYS A 34 -2.83 -13.02 -4.29
C LYS A 34 -2.99 -13.00 -2.77
N ILE A 35 -2.43 -13.99 -2.08
CA ILE A 35 -2.53 -14.12 -0.62
C ILE A 35 -1.83 -12.94 0.06
N LEU A 36 -0.59 -12.64 -0.32
CA LEU A 36 0.21 -11.53 0.22
C LEU A 36 -0.52 -10.20 0.04
N SER A 37 -0.96 -9.90 -1.19
CA SER A 37 -1.66 -8.64 -1.49
C SER A 37 -2.96 -8.53 -0.71
N ASN A 38 -3.76 -9.59 -0.65
CA ASN A 38 -5.00 -9.59 0.12
C ASN A 38 -4.75 -9.37 1.62
N LEU A 39 -3.70 -9.98 2.18
CA LEU A 39 -3.35 -9.79 3.58
C LEU A 39 -2.88 -8.37 3.87
N ILE A 40 -2.00 -7.80 3.03
CA ILE A 40 -1.54 -6.41 3.18
C ILE A 40 -2.72 -5.44 3.07
N LEU A 41 -3.60 -5.60 2.07
CA LEU A 41 -4.78 -4.75 1.89
C LEU A 41 -5.73 -4.87 3.07
N THR A 42 -6.01 -6.09 3.56
CA THR A 42 -6.90 -6.29 4.72
C THR A 42 -6.32 -5.66 5.99
N SER A 43 -5.00 -5.68 6.16
CA SER A 43 -4.35 -5.06 7.32
C SER A 43 -4.28 -3.54 7.22
N CYS A 44 -4.03 -2.99 6.04
CA CYS A 44 -3.76 -1.56 5.85
C CYS A 44 -4.99 -0.74 5.48
N VAL A 45 -5.99 -1.34 4.85
CA VAL A 45 -7.19 -0.64 4.38
C VAL A 45 -8.33 -0.93 5.36
N SER A 46 -8.37 -0.15 6.43
CA SER A 46 -9.41 -0.23 7.47
C SER A 46 -10.25 1.05 7.53
N VAL A 47 -11.38 0.97 8.24
CA VAL A 47 -12.30 2.11 8.47
C VAL A 47 -11.64 3.26 9.24
N SER A 48 -10.56 3.01 9.97
CA SER A 48 -9.79 4.00 10.70
C SER A 48 -8.48 4.31 9.98
N LEU A 49 -7.90 5.48 10.24
CA LEU A 49 -6.61 5.84 9.65
C LEU A 49 -5.52 4.95 10.24
N MET A 50 -4.78 4.26 9.39
CA MET A 50 -3.70 3.39 9.83
C MET A 50 -2.49 4.20 10.33
N PRO A 51 -1.83 3.73 11.41
CA PRO A 51 -0.56 4.28 11.84
C PRO A 51 0.49 4.22 10.72
N GLU A 52 1.18 5.33 10.50
CA GLU A 52 2.22 5.47 9.47
C GLU A 52 3.30 4.39 9.57
N LYS A 53 3.73 4.08 10.80
CA LYS A 53 4.70 3.02 11.07
C LYS A 53 4.27 1.68 10.47
N LEU A 54 3.01 1.29 10.67
CA LEU A 54 2.48 0.01 10.15
C LEU A 54 2.41 0.02 8.61
N LEU A 55 2.01 1.15 8.00
CA LEU A 55 2.00 1.29 6.54
C LEU A 55 3.40 1.19 5.94
N MET A 56 4.39 1.85 6.55
CA MET A 56 5.79 1.76 6.15
C MET A 56 6.31 0.33 6.25
N GLU A 57 6.02 -0.34 7.36
CA GLU A 57 6.40 -1.71 7.64
C GLU A 57 5.89 -2.68 6.56
N HIS A 58 4.60 -2.60 6.20
CA HIS A 58 4.03 -3.45 5.14
C HIS A 58 4.60 -3.11 3.75
N THR A 59 4.78 -1.82 3.46
CA THR A 59 5.34 -1.39 2.17
C THR A 59 6.81 -1.77 2.02
N MET A 60 7.57 -1.74 3.12
CA MET A 60 8.97 -2.13 3.16
C MET A 60 9.14 -3.63 2.89
N VAL A 61 8.34 -4.50 3.51
CA VAL A 61 8.36 -5.93 3.16
C VAL A 61 8.03 -6.13 1.68
N LEU A 62 7.04 -5.43 1.15
CA LEU A 62 6.72 -5.52 -0.28
C LEU A 62 7.92 -5.10 -1.16
N ALA A 63 8.65 -4.05 -0.77
CA ALA A 63 9.85 -3.60 -1.48
C ALA A 63 10.96 -4.67 -1.47
N ILE A 64 11.23 -5.26 -0.31
CA ILE A 64 12.23 -6.32 -0.14
C ILE A 64 11.87 -7.52 -1.01
N LEU A 65 10.63 -8.00 -0.91
CA LEU A 65 10.14 -9.13 -1.68
C LEU A 65 10.20 -8.87 -3.19
N SER A 66 9.85 -7.66 -3.63
CA SER A 66 9.96 -7.27 -5.04
C SER A 66 11.41 -7.28 -5.54
N SER A 67 12.39 -7.01 -4.67
CA SER A 67 13.81 -7.04 -5.04
C SER A 67 14.38 -8.45 -5.09
N HIS A 68 13.94 -9.36 -4.20
CA HIS A 68 14.48 -10.72 -4.14
C HIS A 68 13.76 -11.71 -5.05
N ILE A 69 12.44 -11.60 -5.19
CA ILE A 69 11.62 -12.55 -5.96
C ILE A 69 11.41 -12.06 -7.39
N GLY A 70 11.13 -10.77 -7.55
CA GLY A 70 10.88 -10.12 -8.83
C GLY A 70 9.82 -9.03 -8.76
N THR A 71 9.83 -8.14 -9.75
CA THR A 71 8.96 -6.95 -9.81
C THR A 71 7.48 -7.30 -9.93
N GLU A 72 7.13 -8.53 -10.32
CA GLU A 72 5.75 -9.00 -10.42
C GLU A 72 5.00 -8.96 -9.08
N VAL A 73 5.71 -9.11 -7.96
CA VAL A 73 5.11 -9.06 -6.62
C VAL A 73 4.52 -7.67 -6.35
N ALA A 74 5.33 -6.64 -6.58
CA ALA A 74 4.91 -5.26 -6.44
C ALA A 74 3.90 -4.85 -7.49
N ALA A 75 4.10 -5.23 -8.76
CA ALA A 75 3.19 -4.89 -9.85
C ALA A 75 1.76 -5.40 -9.58
N PHE A 76 1.64 -6.67 -9.14
CA PHE A 76 0.36 -7.25 -8.77
C PHE A 76 -0.30 -6.52 -7.60
N PHE A 77 0.46 -6.12 -6.58
CA PHE A 77 -0.08 -5.34 -5.47
C PHE A 77 -0.57 -3.95 -5.90
N VAL A 78 0.23 -3.24 -6.71
CA VAL A 78 -0.11 -1.90 -7.22
C VAL A 78 -1.37 -1.92 -8.06
N GLU A 79 -1.54 -2.93 -8.93
CA GLU A 79 -2.76 -3.14 -9.71
C GLU A 79 -3.97 -3.28 -8.79
N ARG A 80 -3.91 -4.19 -7.81
CA ARG A 80 -5.00 -4.42 -6.85
C ARG A 80 -5.32 -3.18 -6.00
N LEU A 81 -4.30 -2.41 -5.63
CA LEU A 81 -4.46 -1.16 -4.89
C LEU A 81 -5.13 -0.07 -5.74
N ALA A 82 -4.79 0.02 -7.03
CA ALA A 82 -5.41 0.96 -7.97
C ALA A 82 -6.88 0.62 -8.24
N GLU A 83 -7.21 -0.65 -8.43
CA GLU A 83 -8.61 -1.11 -8.54
C GLU A 83 -9.42 -0.76 -7.29
N LEU A 84 -8.80 -0.91 -6.11
CA LEU A 84 -9.43 -0.58 -4.84
C LEU A 84 -9.63 0.94 -4.67
N PHE A 85 -8.64 1.75 -5.05
CA PHE A 85 -8.77 3.20 -5.09
C PHE A 85 -9.96 3.61 -5.98
N ASP A 86 -10.06 3.02 -7.17
CA ASP A 86 -11.14 3.32 -8.10
C ASP A 86 -12.52 3.01 -7.53
N HIS A 87 -12.65 1.89 -6.83
CA HIS A 87 -13.89 1.50 -6.19
C HIS A 87 -14.24 2.43 -5.01
N LEU A 88 -13.27 2.74 -4.15
CA LEU A 88 -13.49 3.57 -2.96
C LEU A 88 -13.70 5.05 -3.29
N HIS A 89 -13.06 5.56 -4.34
CA HIS A 89 -13.19 6.96 -4.77
C HIS A 89 -14.57 7.24 -5.39
N LYS A 90 -15.15 6.25 -6.09
CA LYS A 90 -16.50 6.37 -6.68
C LYS A 90 -17.62 6.28 -5.64
N ASP A 91 -17.35 5.69 -4.47
CA ASP A 91 -18.33 5.44 -3.43
C ASP A 91 -18.37 6.58 -2.40
N SER A 92 -19.01 7.69 -2.78
CA SER A 92 -19.09 8.93 -2.00
C SER A 92 -19.88 8.80 -0.68
N HIS A 93 -20.55 7.66 -0.43
CA HIS A 93 -21.33 7.42 0.78
C HIS A 93 -20.54 6.77 1.90
N ARG A 94 -19.31 6.32 1.64
CA ARG A 94 -18.44 5.72 2.68
C ARG A 94 -17.85 6.78 3.60
N GLN A 95 -18.09 6.61 4.90
CA GLN A 95 -17.58 7.50 5.95
C GLN A 95 -16.22 7.08 6.53
N GLY A 96 -15.69 5.93 6.11
CA GLY A 96 -14.43 5.39 6.65
C GLY A 96 -13.19 6.02 6.02
N LYS A 97 -12.02 5.68 6.58
CA LYS A 97 -10.70 6.16 6.16
C LYS A 97 -9.98 5.19 5.21
N GLU A 98 -10.69 4.25 4.59
CA GLU A 98 -10.13 3.27 3.66
C GLU A 98 -9.44 3.96 2.48
N CYS A 99 -10.11 4.93 1.84
CA CYS A 99 -9.56 5.65 0.70
C CYS A 99 -8.31 6.46 1.10
N ALA A 100 -8.32 7.05 2.30
CA ALA A 100 -7.17 7.74 2.86
C ALA A 100 -5.97 6.81 3.10
N ASN A 101 -6.23 5.60 3.62
CA ASN A 101 -5.19 4.59 3.78
C ASN A 101 -4.62 4.13 2.43
N VAL A 102 -5.47 3.99 1.40
CA VAL A 102 -5.03 3.65 0.04
C VAL A 102 -4.12 4.73 -0.55
N VAL A 103 -4.50 6.01 -0.45
CA VAL A 103 -3.65 7.12 -0.90
C VAL A 103 -2.33 7.17 -0.12
N ALA A 104 -2.37 6.90 1.19
CA ALA A 104 -1.15 6.81 2.00
C ALA A 104 -0.24 5.65 1.58
N LEU A 105 -0.81 4.49 1.24
CA LEU A 105 -0.05 3.36 0.67
C LEU A 105 0.63 3.75 -0.64
N PHE A 106 -0.05 4.43 -1.57
CA PHE A 106 0.59 4.94 -2.79
C PHE A 106 1.77 5.88 -2.47
N ALA A 107 1.62 6.78 -1.50
CA ALA A 107 2.71 7.64 -1.09
C ALA A 107 3.92 6.84 -0.56
N HIS A 108 3.70 5.81 0.27
CA HIS A 108 4.78 4.94 0.74
C HIS A 108 5.39 4.11 -0.39
N LEU A 109 4.59 3.58 -1.31
CA LEU A 109 5.11 2.86 -2.49
C LEU A 109 6.04 3.75 -3.32
N TYR A 110 5.70 5.04 -3.46
CA TYR A 110 6.56 6.01 -4.11
C TYR A 110 7.85 6.29 -3.31
N ASN A 111 7.74 6.43 -1.99
CA ASN A 111 8.90 6.63 -1.11
C ASN A 111 9.90 5.48 -1.21
N PHE A 112 9.42 4.24 -1.28
CA PHE A 112 10.23 3.03 -1.47
C PHE A 112 10.60 2.75 -2.94
N LYS A 113 10.31 3.68 -3.87
CA LYS A 113 10.64 3.56 -5.31
C LYS A 113 10.01 2.35 -6.01
N ILE A 114 8.91 1.84 -5.48
CA ILE A 114 8.12 0.77 -6.11
C ILE A 114 7.32 1.32 -7.30
N ILE A 115 6.82 2.54 -7.19
CA ILE A 115 6.05 3.20 -8.26
C ILE A 115 6.73 4.49 -8.73
N HIS A 116 6.49 4.85 -9.99
CA HIS A 116 6.97 6.09 -10.59
C HIS A 116 6.08 7.29 -10.19
N CYS A 117 6.64 8.50 -10.22
CA CYS A 117 5.91 9.73 -9.88
C CYS A 117 4.71 9.98 -10.80
N CYS A 118 4.69 9.45 -12.03
CA CYS A 118 3.55 9.55 -12.95
C CYS A 118 2.26 9.04 -12.30
N LEU A 119 2.30 7.89 -11.61
CA LEU A 119 1.11 7.34 -10.96
C LEU A 119 0.60 8.25 -9.84
N ILE A 120 1.51 8.87 -9.08
CA ILE A 120 1.14 9.86 -8.06
C ILE A 120 0.47 11.08 -8.70
N TYR A 121 1.01 11.59 -9.81
CA TYR A 121 0.40 12.71 -10.52
C TYR A 121 -0.97 12.37 -11.09
N ASP A 122 -1.18 11.15 -11.58
CA ASP A 122 -2.47 10.72 -12.09
C ASP A 122 -3.52 10.60 -10.98
N ILE A 123 -3.13 10.11 -9.79
CA ILE A 123 -3.99 10.13 -8.60
C ILE A 123 -4.33 11.57 -8.21
N ILE A 124 -3.34 12.47 -8.14
CA ILE A 124 -3.56 13.89 -7.79
C ILE A 124 -4.50 14.56 -8.79
N ARG A 125 -4.29 14.36 -10.10
CA ARG A 125 -5.18 14.90 -11.14
C ARG A 125 -6.61 14.43 -10.95
N ARG A 126 -6.80 13.13 -10.73
CA ARG A 126 -8.14 12.57 -10.53
C ARG A 126 -8.87 13.15 -9.32
N LEU A 127 -8.17 13.32 -8.19
CA LEU A 127 -8.72 13.98 -7.00
C LEU A 127 -9.02 15.47 -7.26
N ALA A 128 -8.15 16.16 -8.01
CA ALA A 128 -8.34 17.56 -8.36
C ALA A 128 -9.49 17.78 -9.35
N ASP A 129 -9.75 16.83 -10.26
CA ASP A 129 -10.82 16.91 -11.24
C ASP A 129 -12.21 16.73 -10.60
N SER A 130 -12.36 15.85 -9.60
CA SER A 130 -13.62 15.68 -8.86
C SER A 130 -13.81 16.72 -7.76
N PHE A 131 -12.72 17.15 -7.10
CA PHE A 131 -12.64 18.23 -6.11
C PHE A 131 -13.75 18.22 -5.04
N THR A 132 -14.13 17.03 -4.56
CA THR A 132 -15.11 16.87 -3.48
C THR A 132 -14.47 17.18 -2.11
N GLY A 133 -15.29 17.30 -1.06
CA GLY A 133 -14.76 17.48 0.31
C GLY A 133 -13.81 16.36 0.75
N GLN A 134 -14.06 15.13 0.31
CA GLN A 134 -13.16 13.99 0.54
C GLN A 134 -11.85 14.17 -0.24
N ASP A 135 -11.91 14.61 -1.50
CA ASP A 135 -10.70 14.81 -2.31
C ASP A 135 -9.77 15.86 -1.74
N VAL A 136 -10.33 16.96 -1.23
CA VAL A 136 -9.54 18.00 -0.53
C VAL A 136 -8.84 17.42 0.69
N GLU A 137 -9.53 16.57 1.48
CA GLU A 137 -8.90 15.88 2.61
C GLU A 137 -7.76 14.96 2.14
N LEU A 138 -7.99 14.16 1.09
CA LEU A 138 -7.01 13.23 0.52
C LEU A 138 -5.79 13.95 -0.07
N LEU A 139 -5.96 15.12 -0.68
CA LEU A 139 -4.86 15.95 -1.19
C LEU A 139 -4.04 16.58 -0.05
N LEU A 140 -4.68 16.92 1.07
CA LEU A 140 -4.02 17.50 2.24
C LEU A 140 -3.30 16.46 3.12
N LEU A 141 -3.71 15.20 3.05
CA LEU A 141 -3.18 14.14 3.91
C LEU A 141 -1.70 13.83 3.64
N PRO A 142 -1.26 13.68 2.37
CA PRO A 142 0.15 13.60 2.04
C PRO A 142 0.89 14.84 2.55
N SER A 143 0.44 16.04 2.15
CA SER A 143 1.16 17.30 2.37
C SER A 143 1.37 17.65 3.85
N LYS A 144 0.40 17.37 4.72
CA LYS A 144 0.53 17.62 6.16
C LYS A 144 1.49 16.67 6.88
N LYS A 145 1.68 15.44 6.40
CA LYS A 145 2.46 14.39 7.11
C LYS A 145 3.80 14.06 6.46
N TYR A 146 3.86 14.00 5.13
CA TYR A 146 5.04 13.48 4.40
C TYR A 146 5.89 14.58 3.76
N TRP A 147 5.32 15.75 3.43
CA TRP A 147 6.03 16.79 2.67
C TRP A 147 6.53 17.96 3.54
N SER A 148 6.12 18.04 4.80
CA SER A 148 6.62 19.00 5.81
C SER A 148 7.95 18.56 6.46
N ARG A 149 8.46 17.37 6.11
CA ARG A 149 9.65 16.76 6.73
C ARG A 149 10.89 16.69 5.83
N ASN A 150 10.92 17.47 4.75
CA ASN A 150 12.15 17.75 4.00
C ASN A 150 12.59 19.20 4.22
#